data_AF-A0A926WSC0-F1
#
_entry.id   AF-A0A926WSC0-F1
#
_cell.length_a   1.000
_cell.length_b   1.000
_cell.length_c   1.000
_cell.angle_alpha   90.00
_cell.angle_beta   90.00
_cell.angle_gamma   90.00
#
_symmetry.space_group_name_H-M   'P 1'
#
loop_
_entity.id
_entity.type
_entity.pdbx_description
1 polymer ?
#
loop_
_entity_poly.entity_id
_entity_poly.type
_entity_poly.pdbx_seq_one_letter_code
_entity_poly.pdbx_strand_id
1 'polypeptide(L)'
;MNYIVSGHGGRWASPTHTVFPPKGFTVNFFVNDGDILTNEAAWPIYNHLLAGDEKSVKSKIVKSVSQGQAAYNYSCWYYPELKWNSGIFKVGAISTKNPIIDLSKYDEGNPLSLGAMFNMLPEPGVIYWVACQVVS
;
A
#
# COMPACT_ATOMS: atom_id res chain seq x y z
N MET A 1 4.26 -2.61 -13.79
CA MET A 1 3.59 -3.66 -13.01
C MET A 1 2.70 -3.05 -11.94
N ASN A 2 1.66 -3.76 -11.51
CA ASN A 2 0.79 -3.29 -10.42
C ASN A 2 1.12 -4.02 -9.11
N TYR A 3 0.98 -3.31 -8.00
CA TYR A 3 1.48 -3.69 -6.68
C TYR A 3 0.37 -3.65 -5.64
N ILE A 4 0.43 -4.57 -4.68
CA ILE A 4 -0.42 -4.60 -3.49
C ILE A 4 0.46 -4.26 -2.30
N VAL A 5 0.15 -3.21 -1.56
CA VAL A 5 0.77 -2.90 -0.28
C VAL A 5 -0.16 -3.41 0.82
N SER A 6 0.32 -4.28 1.69
CA SER A 6 -0.47 -4.88 2.77
C SER A 6 0.38 -5.03 4.03
N GLY A 7 -0.18 -4.69 5.17
CA GLY A 7 0.50 -4.59 6.46
C GLY A 7 -0.23 -3.60 7.37
N HIS A 8 0.44 -3.11 8.40
CA HIS A 8 -0.03 -1.93 9.11
C HIS A 8 0.27 -0.68 8.31
N GLY A 9 -0.64 0.29 8.31
CA GLY A 9 -0.48 1.53 7.57
C GLY A 9 -0.86 2.73 8.42
N GLY A 10 -0.17 3.85 8.22
CA GLY A 10 -0.46 5.10 8.90
C GLY A 10 0.44 6.23 8.44
N ARG A 11 0.29 7.40 9.05
CA ARG A 11 1.23 8.52 8.89
C ARG A 11 1.33 9.29 10.20
N TRP A 12 2.42 10.04 10.35
CA TRP A 12 2.58 10.96 11.48
C TRP A 12 1.67 12.18 11.34
N ALA A 13 1.16 12.69 12.47
CA ALA A 13 0.43 13.95 12.54
C ALA A 13 1.31 15.15 12.19
N SER A 14 2.55 15.17 12.69
CA SER A 14 3.50 16.27 12.46
C SER A 14 4.96 15.83 12.67
N PRO A 15 5.91 16.25 11.81
CA PRO A 15 5.68 16.96 10.55
C PRO A 15 4.99 16.06 9.52
N THR A 16 3.94 16.58 8.88
CA THR A 16 3.27 15.85 7.79
C THR A 16 4.11 15.95 6.52
N HIS A 17 4.76 14.86 6.13
CA HIS A 17 5.53 14.79 4.89
C HIS A 17 4.65 14.45 3.70
N THR A 18 4.91 15.10 2.56
CA THR A 18 4.27 14.79 1.28
C THR A 18 5.26 14.20 0.30
N VAL A 19 4.77 13.31 -0.56
CA VAL A 19 5.51 12.74 -1.69
C VAL A 19 4.71 12.93 -2.97
N PHE A 20 5.41 12.94 -4.09
CA PHE A 20 4.83 13.08 -5.41
C PHE A 20 5.16 11.80 -6.19
N PRO A 21 4.16 10.99 -6.59
CA PRO A 21 4.42 9.80 -7.38
C PRO A 21 5.24 10.16 -8.63
N PRO A 22 6.35 9.45 -8.91
CA PRO A 22 7.15 9.71 -10.09
C PRO A 22 6.45 9.23 -11.36
N LYS A 23 7.08 9.48 -12.51
CA LYS A 23 6.50 9.12 -13.81
C LYS A 23 6.13 7.65 -13.88
N GLY A 24 4.90 7.39 -14.32
CA GLY A 24 4.35 6.04 -14.48
C GLY A 24 3.82 5.41 -13.19
N PHE A 25 3.92 6.08 -12.03
CA PHE A 25 3.28 5.63 -10.81
C PHE A 25 1.91 6.24 -10.61
N THR A 26 1.02 5.47 -9.99
CA THR A 26 -0.26 5.92 -9.45
C THR A 26 -0.52 5.18 -8.16
N VAL A 27 -1.05 5.85 -7.15
CA VAL A 27 -1.38 5.25 -5.85
C VAL A 27 -2.89 5.32 -5.62
N ASN A 28 -3.50 4.16 -5.40
CA ASN A 28 -4.92 4.01 -5.13
C ASN A 28 -5.11 3.67 -3.64
N PHE A 29 -5.96 4.45 -2.99
CA PHE A 29 -6.33 4.32 -1.59
C PHE A 29 -7.78 3.86 -1.47
N PHE A 30 -8.07 3.07 -0.43
CA PHE A 30 -9.40 2.48 -0.18
C PHE A 30 -10.12 3.05 1.05
N VAL A 31 -9.46 3.94 1.79
CA VAL A 31 -10.05 4.73 2.89
C VAL A 31 -9.57 6.18 2.79
N ASN A 32 -10.23 7.10 3.48
CA ASN A 32 -9.75 8.48 3.49
C ASN A 32 -8.52 8.60 4.41
N ASP A 33 -7.86 9.74 4.33
CA ASP A 33 -6.82 10.07 5.28
C ASP A 33 -7.37 10.11 6.71
N GLY A 34 -6.67 9.49 7.66
CA GLY A 34 -7.11 9.36 9.05
C GLY A 34 -8.00 8.14 9.34
N ASP A 35 -8.48 7.45 8.31
CA ASP A 35 -9.39 6.32 8.49
C ASP A 35 -8.68 4.96 8.64
N ILE A 36 -9.37 4.03 9.29
CA ILE A 36 -9.00 2.62 9.40
C ILE A 36 -9.58 1.84 8.21
N LEU A 37 -8.75 1.08 7.52
CA LEU A 37 -9.21 0.02 6.63
C LEU A 37 -9.33 -1.26 7.45
N THR A 38 -10.56 -1.66 7.81
CA THR A 38 -10.75 -2.87 8.62
C THR A 38 -10.37 -4.12 7.84
N ASN A 39 -10.00 -5.20 8.56
CA ASN A 39 -9.63 -6.47 7.92
C ASN A 39 -10.78 -7.04 7.07
N GLU A 40 -12.03 -6.87 7.51
CA GLU A 40 -13.23 -7.30 6.77
C GLU A 40 -13.36 -6.59 5.43
N ALA A 41 -13.00 -5.30 5.36
CA ALA A 41 -13.00 -4.52 4.14
C ALA A 41 -11.76 -4.77 3.28
N ALA A 42 -10.59 -4.93 3.90
CA ALA A 42 -9.31 -5.17 3.25
C ALA A 42 -9.27 -6.52 2.54
N TRP A 43 -9.80 -7.57 3.16
CA TRP A 43 -9.62 -8.93 2.67
C TRP A 43 -10.14 -9.19 1.26
N PRO A 44 -11.39 -8.80 0.93
CA PRO A 44 -11.90 -8.92 -0.43
C PRO A 44 -11.04 -8.16 -1.43
N ILE A 45 -10.60 -6.94 -1.10
CA ILE A 45 -9.75 -6.13 -1.98
C ILE A 45 -8.43 -6.84 -2.26
N TYR A 46 -7.74 -7.25 -1.20
CA TYR A 46 -6.47 -7.97 -1.29
C TYR A 46 -6.61 -9.25 -2.13
N ASN A 47 -7.64 -10.06 -1.88
CA ASN A 47 -7.83 -11.34 -2.58
C ASN A 47 -8.14 -11.15 -4.07
N HIS A 48 -8.98 -10.18 -4.44
CA HIS A 48 -9.22 -9.87 -5.86
C HIS A 48 -7.92 -9.42 -6.55
N LEU A 49 -7.15 -8.54 -5.91
CA LEU A 49 -5.86 -8.09 -6.44
C LEU A 49 -4.84 -9.22 -6.53
N LEU A 50 -4.79 -10.11 -5.54
CA LEU A 50 -3.90 -11.27 -5.58
C LEU A 50 -4.26 -12.23 -6.72
N ALA A 51 -5.55 -12.37 -7.02
CA ALA A 51 -6.04 -13.11 -8.18
C ALA A 51 -5.85 -12.38 -9.52
N GLY A 52 -5.37 -11.13 -9.52
CA GLY A 52 -5.20 -10.31 -10.72
C GLY A 52 -6.49 -9.64 -11.20
N ASP A 53 -7.56 -9.71 -10.42
CA ASP A 53 -8.87 -9.12 -10.74
C ASP A 53 -8.95 -7.67 -10.25
N GLU A 54 -8.24 -6.79 -10.95
CA GLU A 54 -8.23 -5.36 -10.65
C GLU A 54 -9.61 -4.70 -10.89
N LYS A 55 -10.44 -5.28 -11.77
CA LYS A 55 -11.73 -4.68 -12.14
C LYS A 55 -12.69 -4.65 -10.95
N SER A 56 -12.71 -5.72 -10.15
CA SER A 56 -13.60 -5.85 -9.00
C SER A 56 -13.29 -4.91 -7.84
N VAL A 57 -12.09 -4.30 -7.81
CA VAL A 57 -11.71 -3.37 -6.74
C VAL A 57 -11.83 -1.90 -7.13
N LYS A 58 -11.99 -1.58 -8.43
CA LYS A 58 -11.99 -0.18 -8.91
C LYS A 58 -13.04 0.70 -8.24
N SER A 59 -14.25 0.19 -8.02
CA SER A 59 -15.33 0.94 -7.38
C SER A 59 -15.11 1.20 -5.89
N LYS A 60 -14.13 0.55 -5.27
CA LYS A 60 -13.77 0.73 -3.85
C LYS A 60 -12.67 1.77 -3.65
N ILE A 61 -12.04 2.25 -4.72
CA ILE A 61 -11.00 3.27 -4.64
C ILE A 61 -11.65 4.59 -4.27
N VAL A 62 -11.26 5.16 -3.14
CA VAL A 62 -11.76 6.47 -2.66
C VAL A 62 -10.87 7.62 -3.13
N LYS A 63 -9.58 7.36 -3.34
CA LYS A 63 -8.63 8.36 -3.84
C LYS A 63 -7.59 7.70 -4.74
N SER A 64 -7.33 8.33 -5.88
CA SER A 64 -6.25 7.97 -6.78
C SER A 64 -5.32 9.17 -6.94
N VAL A 65 -4.03 8.97 -6.72
CA VAL A 65 -2.99 10.00 -6.83
C VAL A 65 -2.03 9.59 -7.92
N SER A 66 -2.05 10.31 -9.03
CA SER A 66 -1.17 10.08 -10.17
C SER A 66 0.09 10.93 -10.12
N GLN A 67 0.94 10.79 -11.14
CA GLN A 67 2.18 11.54 -11.26
C GLN A 67 2.00 13.04 -11.00
N GLY A 68 2.88 13.60 -10.18
CA GLY A 68 2.92 15.04 -9.89
C GLY A 68 1.83 15.55 -8.95
N GLN A 69 0.88 14.70 -8.54
CA GLN A 69 -0.08 15.02 -7.49
C GLN A 69 0.51 14.70 -6.12
N ALA A 70 0.24 15.54 -5.12
CA ALA A 70 0.71 15.30 -3.77
C ALA A 70 -0.08 14.18 -3.08
N ALA A 71 0.64 13.24 -2.47
CA ALA A 71 0.12 12.32 -1.47
C ALA A 71 0.85 12.54 -0.14
N TYR A 72 0.23 12.15 0.98
CA TYR A 72 0.98 12.01 2.21
C TYR A 72 1.98 10.86 2.08
N ASN A 73 3.14 11.00 2.73
CA ASN A 73 4.16 9.97 2.77
C ASN A 73 3.77 8.89 3.77
N TYR A 74 2.72 8.13 3.46
CA TYR A 74 2.24 7.07 4.33
C TYR A 74 3.32 6.02 4.57
N SER A 75 3.33 5.50 5.78
CA SER A 75 4.21 4.47 6.30
C SER A 75 3.49 3.14 6.31
N CYS A 76 4.22 2.07 5.97
CA CYS A 76 3.74 0.71 6.07
C CYS A 76 4.78 -0.16 6.80
N TRP A 77 4.34 -1.00 7.73
CA TRP A 77 5.22 -1.88 8.49
C TRP A 77 4.60 -3.25 8.73
N TYR A 78 5.39 -4.16 9.27
CA TYR A 78 5.00 -5.54 9.46
C TYR A 78 3.79 -5.68 10.37
N TYR A 79 2.80 -6.47 9.94
CA TYR A 79 1.66 -6.89 10.75
C TYR A 79 1.80 -8.39 11.11
N PRO A 80 2.26 -8.73 12.33
CA PRO A 80 2.58 -10.10 12.71
C PRO A 80 1.43 -11.10 12.55
N GLU A 81 0.21 -10.66 12.83
CA GLU A 81 -1.03 -11.44 12.75
C GLU A 81 -1.33 -11.86 11.31
N LEU A 82 -0.86 -11.08 10.34
CA LEU A 82 -0.97 -11.35 8.90
C LEU A 82 0.40 -11.59 8.26
N LYS A 83 1.31 -12.29 8.94
CA LYS A 83 2.68 -12.58 8.49
C LYS A 83 2.81 -12.87 6.98
N TRP A 84 1.99 -13.76 6.44
CA TRP A 84 2.07 -14.21 5.05
C TRP A 84 1.49 -13.22 4.05
N ASN A 85 0.82 -12.18 4.52
CA ASN A 85 0.17 -11.15 3.72
C ASN A 85 0.71 -9.75 4.05
N SER A 86 1.74 -9.65 4.89
CA SER A 86 2.42 -8.40 5.22
C SER A 86 3.63 -8.23 4.31
N GLY A 87 3.50 -7.37 3.31
CA GLY A 87 4.50 -7.20 2.27
C GLY A 87 4.01 -6.32 1.13
N ILE A 88 4.90 -6.13 0.16
CA ILE A 88 4.53 -5.56 -1.14
C ILE A 88 4.56 -6.68 -2.18
N PHE A 89 3.42 -6.94 -2.79
CA PHE A 89 3.22 -8.06 -3.70
C PHE A 89 2.92 -7.56 -5.11
N LYS A 90 3.19 -8.40 -6.11
CA LYS A 90 2.68 -8.20 -7.46
C LYS A 90 1.17 -8.50 -7.50
N VAL A 91 0.38 -7.67 -8.18
CA VAL A 91 -1.01 -8.02 -8.53
C VAL A 91 -1.02 -9.27 -9.42
N GLY A 92 -1.86 -10.26 -9.10
CA GLY A 92 -1.84 -11.56 -9.78
C GLY A 92 -0.67 -12.47 -9.34
N ALA A 93 -0.09 -12.25 -8.16
CA ALA A 93 0.97 -13.12 -7.66
C ALA A 93 0.44 -14.54 -7.37
N ILE A 94 1.14 -15.55 -7.89
CA ILE A 94 0.82 -16.98 -7.70
C ILE A 94 0.98 -17.40 -6.23
N SER A 95 1.77 -16.67 -5.44
CA SER A 95 2.07 -16.97 -4.05
C SER A 95 2.43 -15.71 -3.28
N THR A 96 2.09 -15.68 -1.99
CA THR A 96 2.48 -14.62 -1.05
C THR A 96 3.77 -14.95 -0.30
N LYS A 97 4.41 -16.09 -0.58
CA LYS A 97 5.67 -16.49 0.09
C LYS A 97 6.88 -15.65 -0.32
N ASN A 98 6.82 -15.01 -1.49
CA ASN A 98 7.91 -14.20 -2.04
C ASN A 98 7.37 -12.81 -2.41
N PRO A 99 7.15 -11.92 -1.42
CA PRO A 99 6.84 -10.53 -1.72
C PRO A 99 8.00 -9.88 -2.49
N ILE A 100 7.69 -8.86 -3.28
CA ILE A 100 8.70 -8.00 -3.92
C ILE A 100 9.51 -7.28 -2.85
N ILE A 101 8.84 -6.81 -1.80
CA ILE A 101 9.46 -6.23 -0.62
C ILE A 101 8.86 -6.93 0.60
N ASP A 102 9.70 -7.65 1.33
CA ASP A 102 9.34 -8.25 2.61
C ASP A 102 9.30 -7.17 3.71
N LEU A 103 8.16 -7.07 4.40
CA LEU A 103 8.00 -6.11 5.48
C LEU A 103 8.56 -6.60 6.82
N SER A 104 9.01 -7.85 6.96
CA SER A 104 9.43 -8.46 8.24
C SER A 104 10.53 -7.71 9.02
N LYS A 105 11.25 -6.80 8.37
CA LYS A 105 12.31 -5.96 8.96
C LYS A 105 11.87 -4.53 9.30
N TYR A 106 10.61 -4.19 9.00
CA TYR A 106 10.04 -2.87 9.24
C TYR A 106 9.03 -2.95 10.38
N ASP A 107 9.14 -2.03 11.32
CA ASP A 107 8.24 -1.88 12.47
C ASP A 107 7.71 -0.44 12.54
N GLU A 108 6.92 -0.12 13.56
CA GLU A 108 6.34 1.21 13.73
C GLU A 108 7.42 2.30 13.93
N GLY A 109 8.56 1.96 14.54
CA GLY A 109 9.67 2.89 14.74
C GLY A 109 10.54 3.09 13.50
N ASN A 110 10.56 2.11 12.60
CA ASN A 110 11.27 2.15 11.32
C ASN A 110 10.41 1.60 10.18
N PRO A 111 9.35 2.32 9.77
CA PRO A 111 8.43 1.84 8.76
C PRO A 111 8.95 2.11 7.35
N LEU A 112 8.43 1.36 6.37
CA LEU A 112 8.69 1.62 4.96
C LEU A 112 7.73 2.72 4.47
N SER A 113 8.29 3.88 4.10
CA SER A 113 7.50 4.99 3.57
C SER A 113 7.15 4.81 2.09
N LEU A 114 6.01 5.36 1.67
CA LEU A 114 5.57 5.37 0.27
C LEU A 114 6.61 6.00 -0.67
N GLY A 115 7.27 7.08 -0.22
CA GLY A 115 8.35 7.72 -0.96
C GLY A 115 9.54 6.78 -1.19
N ALA A 116 9.92 5.99 -0.19
CA ALA A 116 10.97 4.99 -0.32
C ALA A 116 10.56 3.86 -1.28
N MET A 117 9.29 3.43 -1.24
CA MET A 117 8.78 2.38 -2.14
C MET A 117 8.97 2.74 -3.61
N PHE A 118 8.77 4.00 -4.02
CA PHE A 118 8.95 4.41 -5.42
C PHE A 118 10.36 4.12 -5.97
N ASN A 119 11.38 4.11 -5.11
CA ASN A 119 12.77 3.82 -5.50
C ASN A 119 13.11 2.32 -5.40
N MET A 120 12.35 1.55 -4.63
CA MET A 120 12.59 0.14 -4.39
C MET A 120 11.79 -0.78 -5.32
N LEU A 121 10.67 -0.29 -5.85
CA LEU A 121 9.85 -1.05 -6.79
C LEU A 121 10.58 -1.22 -8.13
N PRO A 122 10.51 -2.41 -8.75
CA PRO A 122 11.32 -2.75 -9.91
C PRO A 122 10.95 -1.97 -11.18
N GLU A 123 9.70 -1.51 -11.29
CA GLU A 123 9.23 -0.72 -12.42
C GLU A 123 8.03 0.16 -12.02
N PRO A 124 7.67 1.16 -12.83
CA PRO A 124 6.46 1.95 -12.60
C PRO A 124 5.17 1.13 -12.73
N GLY A 125 4.13 1.60 -12.02
CA GLY A 125 2.75 1.19 -12.23
C GLY A 125 1.82 1.55 -11.07
N VAL A 126 0.73 0.82 -10.91
CA VAL A 126 -0.32 1.14 -9.93
C VAL A 126 0.01 0.48 -8.58
N ILE A 127 0.09 1.28 -7.53
CA ILE A 127 0.20 0.84 -6.14
C ILE A 127 -1.21 0.85 -5.54
N TYR A 128 -1.71 -0.31 -5.16
CA TYR A 128 -2.93 -0.45 -4.38
C TYR A 128 -2.58 -0.48 -2.89
N TRP A 129 -2.88 0.61 -2.18
CA TRP A 129 -2.61 0.76 -0.76
C TRP A 129 -3.69 0.06 0.08
N VAL A 130 -3.51 -1.24 0.33
CA VAL A 130 -4.44 -2.08 1.11
C VAL A 130 -3.98 -2.11 2.57
N ALA A 131 -3.87 -0.93 3.17
CA ALA A 131 -3.52 -0.74 4.58
C ALA A 131 -4.22 0.52 5.11
N CYS A 132 -4.23 0.68 6.42
CA CYS A 132 -4.81 1.86 7.06
C CYS A 132 -4.09 3.16 6.67
N GLN A 133 -4.75 4.29 6.94
CA GLN A 133 -4.21 5.64 6.77
C GLN A 133 -4.35 6.44 8.07
N VAL A 134 -4.35 5.75 9.22
CA VAL A 134 -4.50 6.36 10.54
C VAL A 134 -3.40 7.38 10.82
N VAL A 135 -3.74 8.39 11.61
CA VAL A 135 -2.79 9.40 12.08
C VAL A 135 -2.33 9.02 13.48
N SER A 136 -1.02 8.82 13.64
CA SER A 136 -0.34 8.65 14.95
C SER A 136 0.49 9.88 15.30
#